data_AF-A0A562I272-F1
#
_entry.id   AF-A0A562I272-F1
#
_cell.length_a   1.000
_cell.length_b   1.000
_cell.length_c   1.000
_cell.angle_alpha   90.00
_cell.angle_beta   90.00
_cell.angle_gamma   90.00
#
_symmetry.space_group_name_H-M   'P 1'
#
loop_
_entity.id
_entity.type
_entity.pdbx_description
1 polymer ?
#
loop_
_entity_poly.entity_id
_entity_poly.type
_entity_poly.pdbx_seq_one_letter_code
_entity_poly.pdbx_strand_id
1 'polypeptide(L)'
;MDALTRGDYTVVLGELHAGWPSFDCQVFTPSHPDVERLRAALADDLGERRVRLLFPADWPRRTSRTAESLTGPTDLQLAFLPAPGADPDRVLPTVDVTVDDSDGRLVATARDGQRWPLTEVFSGLLAAHAVDGFKLVAAAPYTPRITLDRLVVARQTWRTTVSECGLADVTAERDRFLAVRRWRRDLGLPEQVYVKLGTETKPCFVDLSSPAYAAMFCAMVRAARGDGGDGVSLVVSEMLPTPQDAWVPDGAGRRYFSELRLHIVDEEWQADR
;
A
#
# COMPACT_ATOMS: atom_id res chain seq x y z
N MET A 1 -27.26 5.58 1.14
CA MET A 1 -27.04 6.64 2.13
C MET A 1 -27.63 6.26 3.48
N ASP A 2 -28.90 5.85 3.55
CA ASP A 2 -29.55 5.52 4.83
C ASP A 2 -28.86 4.41 5.65
N ALA A 3 -28.28 3.39 5.00
CA ALA A 3 -27.51 2.36 5.70
C ALA A 3 -26.24 2.92 6.37
N LEU A 4 -25.50 3.81 5.70
CA LEU A 4 -24.36 4.50 6.30
C LEU A 4 -24.81 5.38 7.48
N THR A 5 -25.89 6.14 7.32
CA THR A 5 -26.44 7.01 8.37
C THR A 5 -26.90 6.21 9.60
N ARG A 6 -27.44 5.00 9.39
CA ARG A 6 -27.81 4.08 10.48
C ARG A 6 -26.63 3.31 11.07
N GLY A 7 -25.46 3.38 10.44
CA GLY A 7 -24.28 2.62 10.87
C GLY A 7 -24.25 1.16 10.40
N ASP A 8 -25.10 0.79 9.45
CA ASP A 8 -25.21 -0.55 8.88
C ASP A 8 -24.12 -0.76 7.81
N TYR A 9 -22.85 -0.75 8.22
CA TYR A 9 -21.72 -0.92 7.32
C TYR A 9 -20.54 -1.63 7.99
N THR A 10 -19.67 -2.19 7.15
CA THR A 10 -18.36 -2.72 7.53
C THR A 10 -17.32 -2.04 6.65
N VAL A 11 -16.25 -1.56 7.26
CA VAL A 11 -15.07 -1.04 6.54
C VAL A 11 -14.01 -2.12 6.53
N VAL A 12 -13.33 -2.29 5.40
CA VAL A 12 -12.20 -3.20 5.30
C VAL A 12 -10.94 -2.38 5.08
N LEU A 13 -9.99 -2.48 5.99
CA LEU A 13 -8.68 -1.85 5.82
C LEU A 13 -7.95 -2.57 4.68
N GLY A 14 -7.82 -1.89 3.54
CA GLY A 14 -7.11 -2.39 2.36
C GLY A 14 -5.60 -2.38 2.58
N GLU A 15 -5.07 -1.18 2.77
CA GLU A 15 -3.65 -0.91 3.00
C GLU A 15 -3.52 0.22 4.04
N LEU A 16 -2.42 0.22 4.79
CA LEU A 16 -2.02 1.32 5.67
C LEU A 16 -0.57 1.67 5.38
N HIS A 17 -0.35 2.93 5.02
CA HIS A 17 0.96 3.45 4.66
C HIS A 17 1.46 4.39 5.76
N ALA A 18 2.27 3.86 6.68
CA ALA A 18 2.75 4.61 7.83
C ALA A 18 3.84 5.61 7.43
N GLY A 19 3.76 6.85 7.93
CA GLY A 19 4.76 7.89 7.66
C GLY A 19 4.81 8.34 6.21
N TRP A 20 3.74 8.12 5.44
CA TRP A 20 3.68 8.48 4.02
C TRP A 20 2.48 9.39 3.72
N PRO A 21 2.69 10.58 3.14
CA PRO A 21 1.60 11.46 2.72
C PRO A 21 0.84 10.86 1.53
N SER A 22 -0.30 10.23 1.82
CA SER A 22 -1.04 9.38 0.86
C SER A 22 -1.48 10.07 -0.43
N PHE A 23 -1.67 11.39 -0.39
CA PHE A 23 -2.08 12.21 -1.55
C PHE A 23 -0.93 12.97 -2.21
N ASP A 24 0.27 12.93 -1.66
CA ASP A 24 1.45 13.53 -2.28
C ASP A 24 2.03 12.61 -3.36
N CYS A 25 1.23 12.34 -4.40
CA CYS A 25 1.68 11.54 -5.52
C CYS A 25 1.01 11.95 -6.85
N GLN A 26 1.82 11.95 -7.92
CA GLN A 26 1.45 12.41 -9.26
C GLN A 26 0.28 11.63 -9.90
N VAL A 27 -0.05 10.44 -9.39
CA VAL A 27 -1.18 9.66 -9.92
C VAL A 27 -2.54 10.23 -9.51
N PHE A 28 -2.64 10.93 -8.37
CA PHE A 28 -3.93 11.45 -7.88
C PHE A 28 -4.09 12.95 -8.13
N THR A 29 -3.04 13.73 -7.90
CA THR A 29 -3.16 15.19 -7.87
C THR A 29 -3.58 15.84 -9.20
N PRO A 30 -3.19 15.39 -10.40
CA PRO A 30 -3.64 16.02 -11.64
C PRO A 30 -5.15 15.93 -11.89
N SER A 31 -5.83 14.99 -11.22
CA SER A 31 -7.28 14.81 -11.35
C SER A 31 -8.06 15.56 -10.27
N HIS A 32 -7.38 16.17 -9.29
CA HIS A 32 -8.05 16.89 -8.21
C HIS A 32 -8.47 18.29 -8.69
N PRO A 33 -9.72 18.73 -8.46
CA PRO A 33 -10.21 20.02 -8.96
C PRO A 33 -9.54 21.23 -8.28
N ASP A 34 -8.89 21.01 -7.14
CA ASP A 34 -8.23 22.05 -6.34
C ASP A 34 -6.93 21.51 -5.71
N VAL A 35 -5.86 21.45 -6.50
CA VAL A 35 -4.55 20.92 -6.06
C VAL A 35 -3.93 21.81 -4.99
N GLU A 36 -4.16 23.12 -5.04
CA GLU A 36 -3.61 24.06 -4.06
C GLU A 36 -4.19 23.83 -2.66
N ARG A 37 -5.46 23.45 -2.55
CA ARG A 37 -6.02 22.99 -1.27
C ARG A 37 -5.30 21.76 -0.71
N LEU A 38 -4.92 20.79 -1.55
CA LEU A 38 -4.14 19.63 -1.09
C LEU A 38 -2.74 20.03 -0.66
N ARG A 39 -2.12 20.97 -1.39
CA ARG A 39 -0.79 21.51 -1.05
C ARG A 39 -0.81 22.25 0.29
N ALA A 40 -1.82 23.07 0.52
CA ALA A 40 -2.04 23.81 1.77
C ALA A 40 -2.27 22.84 2.94
N ALA A 41 -3.17 21.86 2.78
CA ALA A 41 -3.42 20.85 3.82
C ALA A 41 -2.14 20.09 4.19
N LEU A 42 -1.34 19.69 3.19
CA LEU A 42 -0.07 19.01 3.46
C LEU A 42 0.96 19.92 4.16
N ALA A 43 0.92 21.23 3.93
CA ALA A 43 1.76 22.20 4.64
C ALA A 43 1.26 22.45 6.07
N ASP A 44 -0.06 22.43 6.30
CA ASP A 44 -0.64 22.46 7.65
C ASP A 44 -0.23 21.21 8.46
N ASP A 45 -0.20 20.05 7.81
CA ASP A 45 0.15 18.75 8.43
C ASP A 45 1.65 18.61 8.74
N LEU A 46 2.53 19.01 7.82
CA LEU A 46 3.98 18.75 7.90
C LEU A 46 4.82 19.99 8.16
N GLY A 47 4.21 21.17 8.17
CA GLY A 47 4.89 22.45 8.20
C GLY A 47 5.34 22.95 6.82
N GLU A 48 5.75 24.22 6.81
CA GLU A 48 6.37 24.86 5.66
C GLU A 48 7.88 24.57 5.59
N ARG A 49 8.50 24.93 4.47
CA ARG A 49 9.96 24.84 4.25
C ARG A 49 10.56 23.44 4.42
N ARG A 50 9.83 22.41 3.99
CA ARG A 50 10.26 21.01 4.02
C ARG A 50 11.47 20.77 3.12
N VAL A 51 12.24 19.74 3.42
CA VAL A 51 13.38 19.33 2.59
C VAL A 51 12.95 18.18 1.68
N ARG A 52 12.91 18.43 0.37
CA ARG A 52 12.53 17.44 -0.66
C ARG A 52 13.76 16.92 -1.36
N LEU A 53 13.87 15.60 -1.47
CA LEU A 53 15.00 14.98 -2.17
C LEU A 53 14.83 15.05 -3.68
N LEU A 54 15.84 15.57 -4.36
CA LEU A 54 15.94 15.47 -5.81
C LEU A 54 16.55 14.13 -6.18
N PHE A 55 15.71 13.25 -6.73
CA PHE A 55 16.15 11.95 -7.19
C PHE A 55 16.73 12.00 -8.61
N PRO A 56 17.81 11.25 -8.89
CA PRO A 56 18.25 10.95 -10.25
C PRO A 56 17.14 10.38 -11.13
N ALA A 57 17.29 10.49 -12.44
CA ALA A 57 16.30 9.98 -13.40
C ALA A 57 16.21 8.45 -13.40
N ASP A 58 17.30 7.77 -13.09
CA ASP A 58 17.45 6.31 -12.99
C ASP A 58 17.22 5.77 -11.57
N TRP A 59 16.75 6.61 -10.64
CA TRP A 59 16.52 6.19 -9.26
C TRP A 59 15.50 5.04 -9.19
N PRO A 60 15.88 3.89 -8.59
CA PRO A 60 14.99 2.74 -8.50
C PRO A 60 13.69 3.09 -7.78
N ARG A 61 12.57 2.52 -8.24
CA ARG A 61 11.23 2.67 -7.65
C ARG A 61 10.64 4.09 -7.72
N ARG A 62 11.28 5.03 -8.40
CA ARG A 62 10.65 6.31 -8.75
C ARG A 62 9.67 6.10 -9.90
N THR A 63 8.38 6.16 -9.60
CA THR A 63 7.29 6.00 -10.58
C THR A 63 6.26 7.10 -10.38
N SER A 64 5.30 7.28 -11.29
CA SER A 64 4.20 8.24 -11.07
C SER A 64 3.39 7.98 -9.80
N ARG A 65 3.38 6.74 -9.27
CA ARG A 65 2.70 6.39 -8.02
C ARG A 65 3.44 6.83 -6.76
N THR A 66 4.74 7.07 -6.87
CA THR A 66 5.62 7.42 -5.74
C THR A 66 6.29 8.79 -5.90
N ALA A 67 6.19 9.39 -7.08
CA ALA A 67 6.67 10.73 -7.34
C ALA A 67 5.76 11.75 -6.66
N GLU A 68 6.35 12.57 -5.81
CA GLU A 68 5.71 13.68 -5.12
C GLU A 68 5.15 14.71 -6.12
N SER A 69 4.11 15.43 -5.69
CA SER A 69 3.39 16.40 -6.54
C SER A 69 2.88 17.63 -5.80
N LEU A 70 2.89 17.60 -4.46
CA LEU A 70 2.43 18.65 -3.57
C LEU A 70 3.60 19.45 -2.97
N THR A 71 4.62 19.73 -3.79
CA THR A 71 5.78 20.55 -3.41
C THR A 71 5.34 21.97 -3.06
N GLY A 72 5.47 22.37 -1.81
CA GLY A 72 5.10 23.70 -1.31
C GLY A 72 5.91 24.81 -1.97
N PRO A 73 5.44 26.07 -2.01
CA PRO A 73 6.23 27.20 -2.54
C PRO A 73 7.50 27.47 -1.75
N THR A 74 7.53 27.08 -0.47
CA THR A 74 8.66 27.28 0.44
C THR A 74 9.59 26.08 0.58
N ASP A 75 9.23 24.90 0.04
CA ASP A 75 10.07 23.71 0.23
C ASP A 75 11.44 23.91 -0.43
N LEU A 76 12.49 23.32 0.15
CA LEU A 76 13.82 23.30 -0.43
C LEU A 76 14.11 21.95 -1.07
N GLN A 77 15.04 21.96 -2.02
CA GLN A 77 15.42 20.80 -2.81
C GLN A 77 16.85 20.37 -2.45
N LEU A 78 17.00 19.20 -1.85
CA LEU A 78 18.31 18.63 -1.53
C LEU A 78 18.71 17.62 -2.60
N ALA A 79 19.75 17.95 -3.38
CA ALA A 79 20.36 17.05 -4.35
C ALA A 79 21.60 16.37 -3.75
N PHE A 80 21.65 15.05 -3.81
CA PHE A 80 22.80 14.24 -3.38
C PHE A 80 23.56 13.61 -4.56
N LEU A 81 22.94 13.64 -5.76
CA LEU A 81 23.50 13.22 -7.04
C LEU A 81 22.93 14.14 -8.15
N PRO A 82 23.51 14.15 -9.36
CA PRO A 82 22.92 14.87 -10.49
C PRO A 82 21.47 14.43 -10.74
N ALA A 83 20.54 15.38 -10.67
CA ALA A 83 19.11 15.14 -10.80
C ALA A 83 18.45 16.22 -11.67
N PRO A 84 17.46 15.87 -12.51
CA PRO A 84 16.73 16.85 -13.32
C PRO A 84 15.67 17.58 -12.49
N GLY A 85 15.21 18.73 -12.99
CA GLY A 85 14.08 19.46 -12.40
C GLY A 85 14.40 20.27 -11.15
N ALA A 86 15.70 20.52 -10.90
CA ALA A 86 16.13 21.44 -9.85
C ALA A 86 15.67 22.88 -10.16
N ASP A 87 15.12 23.55 -9.16
CA ASP A 87 14.85 24.98 -9.15
C ASP A 87 16.04 25.67 -8.47
N PRO A 88 16.88 26.42 -9.21
CA PRO A 88 18.12 26.99 -8.68
C PRO A 88 17.93 27.85 -7.43
N ASP A 89 16.78 28.51 -7.29
CA ASP A 89 16.49 29.38 -6.15
C ASP A 89 16.07 28.60 -4.89
N ARG A 90 15.85 27.29 -5.03
CA ARG A 90 15.34 26.39 -3.97
C ARG A 90 16.29 25.24 -3.66
N VAL A 91 17.37 25.08 -4.42
CA VAL A 91 18.37 24.05 -4.14
C VAL A 91 19.08 24.37 -2.84
N LEU A 92 19.04 23.44 -1.89
CA LEU A 92 19.87 23.42 -0.70
C LEU A 92 21.15 22.65 -1.02
N PRO A 93 22.33 23.29 -1.14
CA PRO A 93 23.57 22.58 -1.40
C PRO A 93 23.96 21.76 -0.18
N THR A 94 24.20 20.46 -0.35
CA THR A 94 24.59 19.57 0.75
C THR A 94 25.85 20.05 1.49
N VAL A 95 26.76 20.73 0.79
CA VAL A 95 28.00 21.31 1.37
C VAL A 95 27.75 22.53 2.27
N ASP A 96 26.58 23.15 2.15
CA ASP A 96 26.17 24.31 2.94
C ASP A 96 25.35 23.92 4.18
N VAL A 97 25.20 22.61 4.44
CA VAL A 97 24.47 22.07 5.59
C VAL A 97 25.45 21.47 6.59
N THR A 98 25.48 21.99 7.80
CA THR A 98 26.16 21.36 8.95
C THR A 98 25.16 20.62 9.81
N VAL A 99 25.62 19.62 10.54
CA VAL A 99 24.79 18.88 11.50
C VAL A 99 25.48 18.91 12.84
N ASP A 100 24.76 19.40 13.85
CA ASP A 100 25.23 19.52 15.22
C ASP A 100 24.24 18.84 16.18
N ASP A 101 24.74 18.38 17.32
CA ASP A 101 23.90 17.92 18.43
C ASP A 101 23.39 19.14 19.22
N SER A 102 22.07 19.24 19.37
CA SER A 102 21.38 20.24 20.18
C SER A 102 20.48 19.51 21.16
N ASP A 103 20.90 19.43 22.42
CA ASP A 103 20.17 18.77 23.51
C ASP A 103 19.79 17.31 23.19
N GLY A 104 20.70 16.56 22.57
CA GLY A 104 20.49 15.15 22.19
C GLY A 104 19.64 14.95 20.94
N ARG A 105 19.30 16.04 20.22
CA ARG A 105 18.65 16.02 18.91
C ARG A 105 19.64 16.48 17.85
N LEU A 106 19.76 15.72 16.75
CA LEU A 106 20.56 16.14 15.61
C LEU A 106 19.81 17.20 14.79
N VAL A 107 20.43 18.34 14.57
CA VAL A 107 19.85 19.47 13.85
C VAL A 107 20.74 19.82 12.66
N ALA A 108 20.15 19.81 11.47
CA ALA A 108 20.77 20.31 10.25
C ALA A 108 20.59 21.83 10.16
N THR A 109 21.67 22.58 9.93
CA THR A 109 21.64 24.03 9.76
C THR A 109 22.23 24.42 8.41
N ALA A 110 21.47 25.16 7.61
CA ALA A 110 21.95 25.75 6.37
C ALA A 110 22.80 27.00 6.64
N ARG A 111 23.57 27.43 5.64
CA ARG A 111 24.42 28.63 5.69
C ARG A 111 23.67 29.94 6.00
N ASP A 112 22.40 30.03 5.63
CA ASP A 112 21.52 31.17 5.92
C ASP A 112 20.92 31.14 7.35
N GLY A 113 21.26 30.10 8.13
CA GLY A 113 20.80 29.91 9.50
C GLY A 113 19.49 29.14 9.62
N GLN A 114 18.86 28.72 8.52
CA GLN A 114 17.67 27.88 8.60
C GLN A 114 18.00 26.50 9.19
N ARG A 115 17.10 25.97 10.03
CA ARG A 115 17.32 24.75 10.80
C ARG A 115 16.23 23.73 10.57
N TRP A 116 16.60 22.45 10.56
CA TRP A 116 15.68 21.33 10.52
C TRP A 116 16.13 20.23 11.47
N PRO A 117 15.21 19.47 12.09
CA PRO A 117 15.56 18.16 12.63
C PRO A 117 16.21 17.32 11.53
N LEU A 118 17.27 16.57 11.85
CA LEU A 118 17.92 15.73 10.84
C LEU A 118 16.95 14.70 10.23
N THR A 119 15.91 14.29 10.97
CA THR A 119 14.83 13.42 10.48
C THR A 119 14.05 14.05 9.33
N GLU A 120 13.89 15.37 9.27
CA GLU A 120 13.23 16.06 8.16
C GLU A 120 14.07 15.99 6.88
N VAL A 121 15.39 16.16 7.00
CA VAL A 121 16.33 16.03 5.87
C VAL A 121 16.26 14.64 5.22
N PHE A 122 16.02 13.60 6.03
CA PHE A 122 15.89 12.21 5.59
C PHE A 122 14.45 11.71 5.48
N SER A 123 13.45 12.59 5.62
CA SER A 123 12.04 12.20 5.76
C SER A 123 11.56 11.30 4.61
N GLY A 124 11.84 11.68 3.36
CA GLY A 124 11.47 10.88 2.18
C GLY A 124 12.09 9.48 2.15
N LEU A 125 13.34 9.31 2.60
CA LEU A 125 13.98 7.99 2.68
C LEU A 125 13.40 7.17 3.82
N LEU A 126 13.20 7.78 4.99
CA LEU A 126 12.57 7.13 6.14
C LEU A 126 11.15 6.68 5.80
N ALA A 127 10.36 7.53 5.15
CA ALA A 127 9.02 7.23 4.67
C ALA A 127 9.04 6.04 3.69
N ALA A 128 9.96 6.01 2.73
CA ALA A 128 10.08 4.89 1.78
C ALA A 128 10.40 3.54 2.45
N HIS A 129 11.05 3.56 3.62
CA HIS A 129 11.29 2.35 4.42
C HIS A 129 10.13 2.00 5.36
N ALA A 130 9.44 3.00 5.90
CA ALA A 130 8.34 2.84 6.85
C ALA A 130 7.00 2.50 6.19
N VAL A 131 6.79 2.90 4.93
CA VAL A 131 5.50 2.87 4.23
C VAL A 131 4.79 1.52 4.28
N ASP A 132 5.53 0.41 4.17
CA ASP A 132 4.97 -0.95 4.20
C ASP A 132 5.26 -1.68 5.53
N GLY A 133 5.84 -0.99 6.50
CA GLY A 133 6.32 -1.54 7.77
C GLY A 133 5.20 -1.93 8.74
N PHE A 134 4.00 -1.38 8.59
CA PHE A 134 2.88 -1.70 9.47
C PHE A 134 2.34 -3.11 9.16
N LYS A 135 2.61 -4.06 10.07
CA LYS A 135 2.09 -5.43 10.02
C LYS A 135 1.37 -5.72 11.33
N LEU A 136 0.04 -5.77 11.29
CA LEU A 136 -0.78 -5.95 12.49
C LEU A 136 -0.70 -7.37 13.08
N VAL A 137 -0.45 -8.37 12.24
CA VAL A 137 -0.43 -9.79 12.64
C VAL A 137 0.81 -10.49 12.13
N ALA A 138 1.41 -11.30 13.00
CA ALA A 138 2.47 -12.23 12.60
C ALA A 138 1.94 -13.26 11.60
N ALA A 139 2.80 -13.73 10.70
CA ALA A 139 2.45 -14.77 9.75
C ALA A 139 2.25 -16.11 10.48
N ALA A 140 1.00 -16.58 10.52
CA ALA A 140 0.63 -17.93 10.99
C ALA A 140 -0.02 -18.72 9.83
N PRO A 141 -0.01 -20.08 9.89
CA PRO A 141 -0.68 -20.92 8.88
C PRO A 141 -2.15 -20.55 8.68
N TYR A 142 -2.83 -20.12 9.74
CA TYR A 142 -4.18 -19.59 9.69
C TYR A 142 -4.26 -18.30 10.52
N THR A 143 -4.94 -17.30 9.98
CA THR A 143 -5.30 -16.07 10.67
C THR A 143 -6.82 -15.89 10.56
N PRO A 144 -7.56 -15.84 11.68
CA PRO A 144 -8.98 -15.53 11.64
C PRO A 144 -9.21 -14.10 11.13
N ARG A 145 -10.44 -13.78 10.71
CA ARG A 145 -10.82 -12.38 10.47
C ARG A 145 -10.69 -11.62 11.79
N ILE A 146 -9.99 -10.49 11.77
CA ILE A 146 -9.83 -9.61 12.95
C ILE A 146 -10.59 -8.34 12.67
N THR A 147 -11.48 -7.99 13.61
CA THR A 147 -12.31 -6.78 13.55
C THR A 147 -12.09 -5.94 14.79
N LEU A 148 -12.00 -4.62 14.60
CA LEU A 148 -12.12 -3.61 15.63
C LEU A 148 -13.44 -2.88 15.36
N ASP A 149 -14.45 -3.14 16.18
CA ASP A 149 -15.83 -2.72 15.93
C ASP A 149 -16.31 -3.10 14.51
N ARG A 150 -16.52 -2.10 13.65
CA ARG A 150 -16.95 -2.26 12.24
C ARG A 150 -15.80 -2.23 11.23
N LEU A 151 -14.55 -2.18 11.70
CA LEU A 151 -13.35 -2.17 10.86
C LEU A 151 -12.70 -3.55 10.85
N VAL A 152 -12.70 -4.20 9.69
CA VAL A 152 -11.89 -5.39 9.44
C VAL A 152 -10.45 -4.95 9.20
N VAL A 153 -9.57 -5.28 10.14
CA VAL A 153 -8.15 -4.92 10.10
C VAL A 153 -7.26 -6.06 9.58
N ALA A 154 -7.78 -7.28 9.59
CA ALA A 154 -7.19 -8.42 8.90
C ALA A 154 -8.28 -9.33 8.34
N ARG A 155 -8.19 -9.66 7.06
CA ARG A 155 -9.05 -10.67 6.42
C ARG A 155 -8.66 -12.06 6.91
N GLN A 156 -9.64 -12.96 6.98
CA GLN A 156 -9.37 -14.37 7.20
C GLN A 156 -8.41 -14.88 6.12
N THR A 157 -7.31 -15.50 6.56
CA THR A 157 -6.18 -15.85 5.71
C THR A 157 -5.66 -17.24 6.04
N TRP A 158 -5.35 -18.02 5.02
CA TRP A 158 -4.68 -19.32 5.08
C TRP A 158 -3.34 -19.23 4.34
N ARG A 159 -2.31 -19.88 4.88
CA ARG A 159 -0.96 -19.88 4.32
C ARG A 159 -0.47 -21.31 4.23
N THR A 160 0.06 -21.65 3.07
CA THR A 160 0.60 -22.97 2.74
C THR A 160 1.65 -22.80 1.64
N THR A 161 2.09 -23.88 1.02
CA THR A 161 3.03 -23.87 -0.11
C THR A 161 2.41 -24.52 -1.35
N VAL A 162 3.08 -24.35 -2.48
CA VAL A 162 2.75 -25.05 -3.72
C VAL A 162 2.70 -26.56 -3.51
N SER A 163 3.66 -27.15 -2.79
CA SER A 163 3.68 -28.59 -2.55
C SER A 163 2.54 -29.06 -1.64
N GLU A 164 2.29 -28.35 -0.54
CA GLU A 164 1.26 -28.72 0.43
C GLU A 164 -0.16 -28.59 -0.11
N CYS A 165 -0.42 -27.67 -1.05
CA CYS A 165 -1.76 -27.53 -1.62
C CYS A 165 -2.17 -28.69 -2.53
N GLY A 166 -1.20 -29.45 -3.07
CA GLY A 166 -1.45 -30.63 -3.89
C GLY A 166 -2.08 -30.38 -5.27
N LEU A 167 -2.14 -29.11 -5.73
CA LEU A 167 -2.82 -28.74 -6.98
C LEU A 167 -1.91 -28.74 -8.21
N ALA A 168 -0.59 -28.69 -8.03
CA ALA A 168 0.39 -28.57 -9.11
C ALA A 168 0.36 -29.77 -10.08
N ASP A 169 0.15 -30.98 -9.55
CA ASP A 169 0.30 -32.23 -10.32
C ASP A 169 -0.98 -32.62 -11.07
N VAL A 170 -2.10 -31.94 -10.81
CA VAL A 170 -3.41 -32.28 -11.40
C VAL A 170 -3.53 -31.70 -12.81
N THR A 171 -3.47 -32.54 -13.84
CA THR A 171 -3.42 -32.11 -15.26
C THR A 171 -4.75 -32.21 -15.99
N ALA A 172 -5.54 -33.24 -15.72
CA ALA A 172 -6.83 -33.43 -16.40
C ALA A 172 -7.87 -32.40 -15.95
N GLU A 173 -8.64 -31.85 -16.89
CA GLU A 173 -9.57 -30.74 -16.65
C GLU A 173 -10.60 -31.05 -15.55
N ARG A 174 -11.28 -32.20 -15.66
CA ARG A 174 -12.23 -32.66 -14.64
C ARG A 174 -11.58 -32.79 -13.26
N ASP A 175 -10.37 -33.37 -13.22
CA ASP A 175 -9.69 -33.67 -11.96
C ASP A 175 -9.22 -32.40 -11.26
N ARG A 176 -8.86 -31.35 -12.02
CA ARG A 176 -8.52 -30.03 -11.44
C ARG A 176 -9.67 -29.46 -10.65
N PHE A 177 -10.88 -29.45 -11.23
CA PHE A 177 -12.06 -28.96 -10.52
C PHE A 177 -12.31 -29.78 -9.26
N LEU A 178 -12.29 -31.12 -9.34
CA LEU A 178 -12.50 -31.98 -8.18
C LEU A 178 -11.41 -31.83 -7.10
N ALA A 179 -10.16 -31.63 -7.50
CA ALA A 179 -9.05 -31.36 -6.57
C ALA A 179 -9.25 -30.03 -5.84
N VAL A 180 -9.61 -28.97 -6.55
CA VAL A 180 -9.94 -27.67 -5.95
C VAL A 180 -11.13 -27.78 -5.00
N ARG A 181 -12.18 -28.54 -5.35
CA ARG A 181 -13.33 -28.77 -4.44
C ARG A 181 -12.94 -29.50 -3.17
N ARG A 182 -12.07 -30.53 -3.25
CA ARG A 182 -11.54 -31.22 -2.07
C ARG A 182 -10.69 -30.28 -1.23
N TRP A 183 -9.74 -29.60 -1.83
CA TRP A 183 -8.86 -28.63 -1.16
C TRP A 183 -9.66 -27.55 -0.42
N ARG A 184 -10.68 -26.96 -1.07
CA ARG A 184 -11.60 -26.00 -0.48
C ARG A 184 -12.32 -26.56 0.74
N ARG A 185 -12.85 -27.79 0.66
CA ARG A 185 -13.54 -28.46 1.77
C ARG A 185 -12.59 -28.75 2.92
N ASP A 186 -11.41 -29.29 2.62
CA ASP A 186 -10.46 -29.77 3.62
C ASP A 186 -9.87 -28.61 4.44
N LEU A 187 -9.72 -27.42 3.83
CA LEU A 187 -9.29 -26.20 4.51
C LEU A 187 -10.45 -25.30 5.00
N GLY A 188 -11.70 -25.64 4.68
CA GLY A 188 -12.87 -24.85 5.04
C GLY A 188 -12.92 -23.47 4.36
N LEU A 189 -12.40 -23.32 3.14
CA LEU A 189 -12.33 -22.03 2.45
C LEU A 189 -13.71 -21.55 1.99
N PRO A 190 -13.97 -20.23 1.89
CA PRO A 190 -15.15 -19.71 1.21
C PRO A 190 -15.09 -20.02 -0.30
N GLU A 191 -16.22 -19.88 -1.00
CA GLU A 191 -16.28 -20.13 -2.45
C GLU A 191 -15.42 -19.12 -3.24
N GLN A 192 -15.36 -17.88 -2.77
CA GLN A 192 -14.67 -16.78 -3.42
C GLN A 192 -13.50 -16.32 -2.56
N VAL A 193 -12.29 -16.36 -3.13
CA VAL A 193 -11.03 -16.06 -2.45
C VAL A 193 -10.13 -15.20 -3.33
N TYR A 194 -9.15 -14.57 -2.70
CA TYR A 194 -7.95 -14.09 -3.37
C TYR A 194 -6.79 -15.04 -3.07
N VAL A 195 -6.01 -15.40 -4.10
CA VAL A 195 -4.79 -16.20 -3.93
C VAL A 195 -3.57 -15.39 -4.35
N LYS A 196 -2.50 -15.46 -3.57
CA LYS A 196 -1.20 -14.84 -3.86
C LYS A 196 -0.12 -15.90 -3.78
N LEU A 197 0.49 -16.18 -4.93
CA LEU A 197 1.70 -16.99 -5.00
C LEU A 197 2.91 -16.09 -4.79
N GLY A 198 3.98 -16.61 -4.17
CA GLY A 198 5.22 -15.87 -3.94
C GLY A 198 5.91 -15.38 -5.22
N THR A 199 5.60 -15.99 -6.37
CA THR A 199 6.07 -15.60 -7.70
C THR A 199 5.23 -14.49 -8.35
N GLU A 200 4.08 -14.14 -7.77
CA GLU A 200 3.15 -13.17 -8.32
C GLU A 200 3.23 -11.82 -7.60
N THR A 201 3.13 -10.73 -8.37
CA THR A 201 3.16 -9.38 -7.80
C THR A 201 1.88 -9.06 -7.01
N LYS A 202 0.71 -9.46 -7.55
CA LYS A 202 -0.60 -9.16 -6.97
C LYS A 202 -1.41 -10.44 -6.73
N PRO A 203 -2.26 -10.45 -5.69
CA PRO A 203 -3.26 -11.50 -5.55
C PRO A 203 -4.20 -11.53 -6.75
N CYS A 204 -4.67 -12.72 -7.11
CA CYS A 204 -5.73 -12.91 -8.11
C CYS A 204 -7.01 -13.41 -7.45
N PHE A 205 -8.16 -12.95 -7.97
CA PHE A 205 -9.46 -13.46 -7.57
C PHE A 205 -9.68 -14.86 -8.14
N VAL A 206 -10.22 -15.77 -7.33
CA VAL A 206 -10.56 -17.14 -7.72
C VAL A 206 -11.93 -17.50 -7.15
N ASP A 207 -12.86 -17.86 -8.04
CA ASP A 207 -14.11 -18.50 -7.67
C ASP A 207 -13.92 -20.03 -7.70
N LEU A 208 -13.81 -20.65 -6.52
CA LEU A 208 -13.57 -22.09 -6.35
C LEU A 208 -14.78 -22.95 -6.74
N SER A 209 -15.93 -22.34 -7.06
CA SER A 209 -17.09 -23.04 -7.63
C SER A 209 -17.04 -23.14 -9.16
N SER A 210 -16.15 -22.39 -9.81
CA SER A 210 -16.03 -22.34 -11.27
C SER A 210 -14.93 -23.27 -11.80
N PRO A 211 -15.25 -24.18 -12.75
CA PRO A 211 -14.25 -25.02 -13.40
C PRO A 211 -13.14 -24.23 -14.13
N ALA A 212 -13.49 -23.07 -14.71
CA ALA A 212 -12.52 -22.23 -15.42
C ALA A 212 -11.50 -21.62 -14.45
N TYR A 213 -11.96 -21.12 -13.30
CA TYR A 213 -11.08 -20.62 -12.24
C TYR A 213 -10.26 -21.74 -11.61
N ALA A 214 -10.82 -22.93 -11.43
CA ALA A 214 -10.06 -24.09 -10.97
C ALA A 214 -8.93 -24.47 -11.95
N ALA A 215 -9.22 -24.47 -13.26
CA ALA A 215 -8.21 -24.72 -14.29
C ALA A 215 -7.10 -23.67 -14.28
N MET A 216 -7.46 -22.38 -14.22
CA MET A 216 -6.52 -21.27 -14.09
C MET A 216 -5.66 -21.41 -12.83
N PHE A 217 -6.27 -21.67 -11.67
CA PHE A 217 -5.56 -21.74 -10.40
C PHE A 217 -4.55 -22.90 -10.37
N CYS A 218 -4.94 -24.10 -10.83
CA CYS A 218 -4.00 -25.23 -10.97
C CYS A 218 -2.85 -24.91 -11.93
N ALA A 219 -3.10 -24.14 -12.99
CA ALA A 219 -2.04 -23.71 -13.91
C ALA A 219 -1.09 -22.71 -13.25
N MET A 220 -1.60 -21.73 -12.50
CA MET A 220 -0.79 -20.76 -11.75
C MET A 220 0.10 -21.45 -10.71
N VAL A 221 -0.45 -22.39 -9.94
CA VAL A 221 0.32 -23.16 -8.95
C VAL A 221 1.45 -23.95 -9.64
N ARG A 222 1.19 -24.56 -10.79
CA ARG A 222 2.20 -25.29 -11.56
C ARG A 222 3.29 -24.37 -12.12
N ALA A 223 2.92 -23.20 -12.63
CA ALA A 223 3.88 -22.21 -13.11
C ALA A 223 4.78 -21.72 -11.96
N ALA A 224 4.18 -21.36 -10.82
CA ALA A 224 4.91 -20.98 -9.61
C ALA A 224 5.88 -22.08 -9.13
N ARG A 225 5.48 -23.35 -9.21
CA ARG A 225 6.38 -24.50 -8.95
C ARG A 225 7.58 -24.50 -9.89
N GLY A 226 7.36 -24.25 -11.17
CA GLY A 226 8.43 -24.19 -12.18
C GLY A 226 9.41 -23.05 -11.93
N ASP A 227 8.91 -21.89 -11.52
CA ASP A 227 9.70 -20.67 -11.37
C ASP A 227 10.46 -20.60 -10.03
N GLY A 228 9.88 -21.13 -8.95
CA GLY A 228 10.44 -20.99 -7.59
C GLY A 228 10.50 -22.27 -6.77
N GLY A 229 10.06 -23.41 -7.30
CA GLY A 229 10.08 -24.70 -6.63
C GLY A 229 8.92 -24.97 -5.67
N ASP A 230 9.02 -26.10 -4.97
CA ASP A 230 7.96 -26.66 -4.11
C ASP A 230 7.63 -25.79 -2.89
N GLY A 231 8.62 -25.03 -2.41
CA GLY A 231 8.49 -24.16 -1.24
C GLY A 231 7.87 -22.79 -1.52
N VAL A 232 7.47 -22.50 -2.76
CA VAL A 232 6.83 -21.22 -3.07
C VAL A 232 5.57 -21.04 -2.22
N SER A 233 5.47 -19.89 -1.57
CA SER A 233 4.35 -19.58 -0.69
C SER A 233 3.06 -19.41 -1.48
N LEU A 234 1.98 -19.94 -0.92
CA LEU A 234 0.61 -19.73 -1.36
C LEU A 234 -0.18 -19.14 -0.18
N VAL A 235 -0.59 -17.88 -0.34
CA VAL A 235 -1.46 -17.18 0.61
C VAL A 235 -2.85 -17.09 0.02
N VAL A 236 -3.85 -17.54 0.76
CA VAL A 236 -5.26 -17.48 0.39
C VAL A 236 -5.94 -16.55 1.38
N SER A 237 -6.67 -15.55 0.91
CA SER A 237 -7.53 -14.72 1.76
C SER A 237 -8.97 -14.80 1.29
N GLU A 238 -9.90 -14.66 2.23
CA GLU A 238 -11.31 -14.52 1.88
C GLU A 238 -11.56 -13.33 0.94
N MET A 239 -12.55 -13.46 0.06
CA MET A 239 -13.05 -12.31 -0.68
C MET A 239 -13.88 -11.42 0.24
N LEU A 240 -13.32 -10.27 0.63
CA LEU A 240 -14.02 -9.27 1.41
C LEU A 240 -13.58 -7.86 0.98
N PRO A 241 -14.51 -6.97 0.58
CA PRO A 241 -15.97 -7.16 0.44
C PRO A 241 -16.35 -8.23 -0.61
N THR A 242 -17.54 -8.83 -0.45
CA THR A 242 -18.14 -9.73 -1.45
C THR A 242 -18.85 -8.93 -2.55
N PRO A 243 -19.18 -9.52 -3.72
CA PRO A 243 -19.95 -8.82 -4.76
C PRO A 243 -21.29 -8.28 -4.27
N GLN A 244 -21.90 -8.93 -3.28
CA GLN A 244 -23.16 -8.50 -2.67
C GLN A 244 -22.98 -7.23 -1.82
N ASP A 245 -21.78 -7.01 -1.30
CA ASP A 245 -21.39 -5.84 -0.51
C ASP A 245 -20.96 -4.64 -1.37
N ALA A 246 -20.85 -4.81 -2.69
CA ALA A 246 -20.65 -3.69 -3.61
C ALA A 246 -21.84 -2.73 -3.50
N TRP A 247 -21.57 -1.44 -3.30
CA TRP A 247 -22.58 -0.51 -2.79
C TRP A 247 -22.63 0.83 -3.51
N VAL A 248 -21.68 1.14 -4.39
CA VAL A 248 -21.72 2.34 -5.23
C VAL A 248 -22.50 2.02 -6.51
N PRO A 249 -23.72 2.59 -6.70
CA PRO A 249 -24.51 2.36 -7.90
C PRO A 249 -24.09 3.30 -9.04
N ASP A 250 -24.25 2.86 -10.28
CA ASP A 250 -24.33 3.78 -11.43
C ASP A 250 -25.78 4.15 -11.76
N GLY A 251 -25.98 4.97 -12.81
CA GLY A 251 -27.31 5.36 -13.27
C GLY A 251 -28.19 4.21 -13.79
N ALA A 252 -27.62 3.03 -14.03
CA ALA A 252 -28.34 1.81 -14.42
C ALA A 252 -28.58 0.86 -13.23
N GLY A 253 -28.21 1.24 -12.01
CA GLY A 253 -28.35 0.43 -10.80
C GLY A 253 -27.32 -0.69 -10.64
N ARG A 254 -26.28 -0.74 -11.49
CA ARG A 254 -25.16 -1.67 -11.33
C ARG A 254 -24.29 -1.21 -10.17
N ARG A 255 -23.83 -2.14 -9.33
CA ARG A 255 -23.04 -1.83 -8.14
C ARG A 255 -21.56 -2.14 -8.37
N TYR A 256 -20.71 -1.25 -7.90
CA TYR A 256 -19.26 -1.33 -8.10
C TYR A 256 -18.54 -1.42 -6.76
N PHE A 257 -17.42 -2.13 -6.76
CA PHE A 257 -16.45 -2.03 -5.67
C PHE A 257 -15.84 -0.64 -5.68
N SER A 258 -15.66 -0.08 -4.49
CA SER A 258 -15.09 1.24 -4.28
C SER A 258 -14.12 1.18 -3.11
N GLU A 259 -13.02 1.92 -3.23
CA GLU A 259 -12.04 2.08 -2.18
C GLU A 259 -11.95 3.56 -1.82
N LEU A 260 -11.86 3.85 -0.52
CA LEU A 260 -11.61 5.19 -0.02
C LEU A 260 -10.16 5.26 0.44
N ARG A 261 -9.41 6.21 -0.11
CA ARG A 261 -8.08 6.57 0.37
C ARG A 261 -8.22 7.76 1.29
N LEU A 262 -7.63 7.65 2.48
CA LEU A 262 -7.68 8.70 3.50
C LEU A 262 -6.24 9.07 3.87
N HIS A 263 -6.02 10.35 4.12
CA HIS A 263 -4.83 10.83 4.83
C HIS A 263 -5.30 11.12 6.26
N ILE A 264 -4.66 10.48 7.23
CA ILE A 264 -4.97 10.66 8.65
C ILE A 264 -3.67 11.11 9.33
N VAL A 265 -3.75 12.23 10.02
CA VAL A 265 -2.70 12.77 10.88
C VAL A 265 -3.12 12.64 12.34
N ASP A 266 -2.14 12.70 13.24
CA ASP A 266 -2.40 12.80 14.68
C ASP A 266 -2.81 14.25 15.00
N GLU A 267 -3.89 14.43 15.77
CA GLU A 267 -4.37 15.75 16.19
C GLU A 267 -3.40 16.44 17.17
N GLU A 268 -2.58 15.68 17.90
CA GLU A 268 -1.65 16.18 18.91
C GLU A 268 -0.21 16.30 18.42
N TRP A 269 0.10 15.87 17.18
CA TRP A 269 1.45 16.02 16.65
C TRP A 269 1.73 17.49 16.31
N GLN A 270 2.22 18.22 17.31
CA GLN A 270 2.95 19.45 17.10
C GLN A 270 4.43 19.08 17.05
N ALA A 271 5.02 19.01 15.85
CA ALA A 271 6.46 19.21 15.78
C ALA A 271 6.73 20.56 16.45
N ASP A 272 7.47 20.55 17.55
CA ASP A 272 7.94 21.75 18.26
C ASP A 272 8.28 22.83 17.21
N ARG A 273 7.42 23.84 17.09
CA ARG A 273 7.55 24.97 16.16
C ARG A 273 8.85 25.74 16.37
#